data_AF-A0A3C0KBD3-F1
#
_entry.id   AF-A0A3C0KBD3-F1
#
_cell.length_a   1.000
_cell.length_b   1.000
_cell.length_c   1.000
_cell.angle_alpha   90.00
_cell.angle_beta   90.00
_cell.angle_gamma   90.00
#
_symmetry.space_group_name_H-M   'P 1'
#
loop_
_entity.id
_entity.type
_entity.pdbx_description
1 polymer ?
#
loop_
_entity_poly.entity_id
_entity_poly.type
_entity_poly.pdbx_seq_one_letter_code
_entity_poly.pdbx_strand_id
1 'polypeptide(L)' 'AKAEGCDLIVMASHGRKGVTALILGSVAQKVLTHSPIPVLIAKG' A
#
# COMPACT_ATOMS: atom_id res chain seq x y z
N ALA A 1 0.27 13.25 -3.48
CA ALA A 1 0.82 12.38 -4.54
C ALA A 1 0.59 12.99 -5.93
N LYS A 2 -0.61 12.96 -6.52
CA LYS A 2 -0.84 13.53 -7.86
C LYS A 2 -0.57 15.04 -7.95
N ALA A 3 -1.12 15.83 -7.03
CA ALA A 3 -0.89 17.28 -7.01
C ALA A 3 0.58 17.67 -6.76
N GLU A 4 1.31 16.78 -6.11
CA GLU A 4 2.74 16.92 -5.79
C GLU A 4 3.66 16.36 -6.89
N GLY A 5 3.09 15.88 -8.01
CA GLY A 5 3.88 15.27 -9.09
C GLY A 5 4.64 14.01 -8.68
N CYS A 6 4.15 13.25 -7.70
CA CYS A 6 4.83 12.02 -7.27
C CYS A 6 4.66 10.88 -8.29
N ASP A 7 5.74 10.14 -8.53
CA ASP A 7 5.74 8.97 -9.42
C ASP A 7 5.54 7.63 -8.69
N LEU A 8 5.58 7.62 -7.35
CA LEU A 8 5.42 6.41 -6.54
C LEU A 8 4.83 6.72 -5.16
N ILE A 9 3.92 5.86 -4.69
CA ILE A 9 3.43 5.84 -3.31
C ILE A 9 4.06 4.64 -2.59
N VAL A 10 4.67 4.86 -1.43
CA VAL A 10 5.19 3.78 -0.57
C VAL A 10 4.34 3.68 0.68
N MET A 11 3.83 2.48 0.96
CA MET A 11 3.09 2.20 2.20
C MET A 11 3.74 1.03 2.94
N ALA A 12 3.92 1.18 4.25
CA ALA A 12 4.35 0.08 5.11
C ALA A 12 3.14 -0.71 5.62
N SER A 13 3.21 -2.03 5.55
CA SER A 13 2.29 -2.91 6.28
C SER A 13 2.99 -3.47 7.51
N HIS A 14 2.38 -3.31 8.69
CA HIS A 14 2.88 -3.96 9.91
C HIS A 14 2.57 -5.47 9.81
N GLY A 15 3.61 -6.30 9.84
CA GLY A 15 3.53 -7.75 9.69
C GLY A 15 2.67 -8.41 10.76
N ARG A 16 1.43 -8.72 10.43
CA ARG A 16 0.67 -9.74 11.16
C ARG A 16 1.29 -11.08 10.82
N LYS A 17 1.62 -11.92 11.81
CA LYS A 17 2.26 -13.24 11.59
C LYS A 17 1.24 -14.27 11.09
N GLY A 18 1.67 -15.23 10.27
CA GLY A 18 0.82 -16.32 9.77
C GLY A 18 -0.10 -15.92 8.60
N VAL A 19 -1.26 -16.55 8.47
CA VAL A 19 -2.22 -16.29 7.36
C VAL A 19 -2.69 -14.84 7.26
N THR A 20 -2.63 -14.08 8.35
CA THR A 20 -2.94 -12.65 8.40
C THR A 20 -1.85 -11.77 7.75
N ALA A 21 -0.65 -12.30 7.48
CA ALA A 21 0.39 -11.62 6.70
C ALA A 21 0.00 -11.42 5.22
N LEU A 22 -0.93 -12.26 4.73
CA LEU A 22 -1.45 -12.19 3.36
C LEU A 22 -2.59 -11.19 3.23
N ILE A 23 -3.16 -10.72 4.35
CA ILE A 23 -4.29 -9.80 4.34
C ILE A 23 -3.74 -8.37 4.30
N LEU A 24 -3.98 -7.70 3.17
CA LEU A 24 -3.70 -6.29 3.01
C LEU A 24 -4.68 -5.45 3.85
N GLY A 25 -4.19 -4.44 4.57
CA GLY A 25 -5.03 -3.55 5.36
C GLY A 25 -6.02 -2.76 4.50
N SER A 26 -7.17 -2.37 5.07
CA SER A 26 -8.27 -1.68 4.35
C SER A 26 -7.82 -0.40 3.64
N VAL A 27 -6.91 0.38 4.25
CA VAL A 27 -6.35 1.58 3.63
C VAL A 27 -5.50 1.23 2.41
N ALA A 28 -4.59 0.25 2.54
CA ALA A 28 -3.72 -0.15 1.46
C ALA A 28 -4.50 -0.79 0.30
N GLN A 29 -5.56 -1.56 0.59
CA GLN A 29 -6.49 -2.02 -0.45
C GLN A 29 -7.14 -0.85 -1.19
N LYS A 30 -7.69 0.13 -0.45
CA LYS A 30 -8.34 1.29 -1.08
C LYS A 30 -7.38 2.08 -1.96
N VAL A 31 -6.13 2.25 -1.51
CA VAL A 31 -5.10 2.95 -2.29
C VAL A 31 -4.70 2.15 -3.53
N LEU A 32 -4.46 0.84 -3.43
CA LEU A 32 -4.14 0.00 -4.59
C LEU A 32 -5.26 -0.02 -5.64
N THR A 33 -6.52 -0.08 -5.22
CA THR A 33 -7.65 -0.18 -6.15
C THR A 33 -7.91 1.12 -6.91
N HIS A 34 -7.57 2.27 -6.33
CA HIS A 34 -7.98 3.58 -6.87
C HIS A 34 -6.84 4.52 -7.23
N SER A 35 -5.60 4.21 -6.86
CA SER A 35 -4.47 5.10 -7.16
C SER A 35 -4.11 5.06 -8.64
N PRO A 36 -4.02 6.22 -9.31
CA PRO A 36 -3.47 6.30 -10.66
C PRO A 36 -1.93 6.30 -10.66
N ILE A 37 -1.30 6.38 -9.48
CA ILE A 37 0.15 6.37 -9.29
C ILE A 37 0.54 4.98 -8.78
N PRO A 38 1.63 4.36 -9.27
CA PRO A 38 2.14 3.10 -8.76
C PRO A 38 2.27 3.10 -7.23
N VAL A 39 1.97 1.96 -6.62
CA VAL A 39 2.00 1.80 -5.16
C VAL A 39 2.88 0.59 -4.80
N LEU A 40 3.88 0.83 -3.95
CA LEU A 40 4.73 -0.21 -3.38
C LEU A 40 4.32 -0.48 -1.93
N ILE A 41 4.05 -1.74 -1.60
CA ILE A 41 3.81 -2.19 -0.23
C ILE A 41 5.11 -2.77 0.33
N ALA A 42 5.70 -2.10 1.30
CA ALA A 42 6.86 -2.61 2.04
C ALA A 42 6.38 -3.57 3.14
N LYS A 43 6.91 -4.79 3.13
CA LYS A 43 6.73 -5.79 4.19
C LYS A 43 7.91 -5.72 5.15
N GLY A 44 7.62 -5.54 6.43
CA GLY A 44 8.57 -5.64 7.55
C GLY A 44 8.28 -6.84 8.42
#